data_AF-A0AAW3MYW0-F1
#
_entry.id   AF-A0AAW3MYW0-F1
#
_cell.length_a   1.000
_cell.length_b   1.000
_cell.length_c   1.000
_cell.angle_alpha   90.00
_cell.angle_beta   90.00
_cell.angle_gamma   90.00
#
_symmetry.space_group_name_H-M   'P 1'
#
loop_
_entity.id
_entity.type
_entity.pdbx_description
1 polymer ?
#
loop_
_entity_poly.entity_id
_entity_poly.type
_entity_poly.pdbx_seq_one_letter_code
_entity_poly.pdbx_strand_id
1 'polypeptide(L)'
;MSVESGIYRVQRRDEQGNPKGDAVGLLLSDAPLTPQSNKVKLFLQAATPDVPAARIVYHWQTLDARRFEESGLDPLELELSAAQIPERVIEQRYTRPDGVRIRHTVKLVTGEVVCYN
;
A
#
# COMPACT_ATOMS: atom_id res chain seq x y z
N MET A 1 0.33 -11.67 -9.06
CA MET A 1 0.76 -10.36 -8.52
C MET A 1 1.39 -10.60 -7.17
N SER A 2 2.69 -10.30 -7.01
CA SER A 2 3.39 -10.44 -5.72
C SER A 2 2.95 -9.28 -4.85
N VAL A 3 2.04 -9.53 -3.89
CA VAL A 3 1.61 -8.52 -2.91
C VAL A 3 2.66 -8.52 -1.80
N GLU A 4 3.80 -7.90 -2.07
CA GLU A 4 4.91 -7.87 -1.12
C GLU A 4 4.66 -6.73 -0.13
N SER A 5 4.24 -7.11 1.08
CA SER A 5 4.16 -6.20 2.23
C SER A 5 3.28 -4.96 1.98
N GLY A 6 2.15 -5.11 1.29
CA GLY A 6 1.18 -4.04 1.04
C GLY A 6 1.57 -3.02 -0.03
N ILE A 7 2.67 -3.25 -0.76
CA ILE A 7 3.08 -2.44 -1.91
C ILE A 7 2.62 -3.13 -3.19
N TYR A 8 1.96 -2.36 -4.06
CA TYR A 8 1.32 -2.85 -5.28
C TYR A 8 1.99 -2.25 -6.51
N ARG A 9 2.23 -3.06 -7.53
CA ARG A 9 2.44 -2.55 -8.89
C ARG A 9 1.09 -2.47 -9.59
N VAL A 10 0.71 -1.28 -9.99
CA VAL A 10 -0.58 -0.97 -10.61
C VAL A 10 -0.35 -0.56 -12.05
N GLN A 11 -0.97 -1.23 -13.00
CA GLN A 11 -0.98 -0.75 -14.38
C GLN A 11 -2.07 0.31 -14.52
N ARG A 12 -1.69 1.56 -14.80
CA ARG A 12 -2.66 2.62 -15.07
C ARG A 12 -3.24 2.43 -16.46
N ARG A 13 -4.53 2.73 -16.59
CA ARG A 13 -5.21 2.80 -17.87
C ARG A 13 -5.72 4.23 -18.12
N ASP A 14 -5.82 4.61 -19.38
CA ASP A 14 -6.53 5.81 -19.78
C ASP A 14 -8.07 5.59 -19.76
N GLU A 15 -8.82 6.62 -20.12
CA GLU A 15 -10.29 6.58 -20.15
C GLU A 15 -10.85 5.58 -21.18
N GLN A 16 -10.02 5.15 -22.13
CA GLN A 16 -10.35 4.18 -23.17
C GLN A 16 -9.92 2.76 -22.78
N GLY A 17 -9.34 2.59 -21.59
CA GLY A 17 -8.86 1.31 -21.07
C GLY A 17 -7.47 0.91 -21.58
N ASN A 18 -6.78 1.75 -22.34
CA ASN A 18 -5.42 1.48 -22.83
C ASN A 18 -4.39 1.69 -21.72
N PRO A 19 -3.31 0.89 -21.66
CA PRO A 19 -2.24 1.09 -20.70
C PRO A 19 -1.59 2.49 -20.83
N LYS A 20 -1.61 3.26 -19.75
CA LYS A 20 -1.03 4.62 -19.65
C LYS A 20 0.31 4.65 -18.90
N GLY A 21 0.81 3.48 -18.50
CA GLY A 21 2.05 3.31 -17.76
C GLY A 21 1.84 2.59 -16.43
N ASP A 22 2.93 2.37 -15.71
CA ASP A 22 2.90 1.74 -14.39
C ASP A 22 2.84 2.78 -13.27
N ALA A 23 2.27 2.38 -12.15
CA ALA A 23 2.32 3.10 -10.89
C ALA A 23 2.64 2.11 -9.76
N VAL A 24 3.06 2.65 -8.64
CA VAL A 24 3.23 1.92 -7.38
C VAL A 24 2.21 2.46 -6.38
N GLY A 25 1.49 1.54 -5.75
CA GLY A 25 0.47 1.84 -4.75
C GLY A 25 0.82 1.31 -3.38
N LEU A 26 0.33 1.96 -2.34
CA LEU A 26 0.41 1.52 -0.95
C LEU A 26 -0.92 1.80 -0.27
N LEU A 27 -1.54 0.75 0.27
CA LEU A 27 -2.67 0.90 1.17
C LEU A 27 -2.13 1.05 2.60
N LEU A 28 -2.50 2.13 3.26
CA LEU A 28 -2.05 2.49 4.59
C LEU A 28 -3.26 2.79 5.49
N SER A 29 -3.20 2.35 6.74
CA SER A 29 -4.05 2.82 7.82
C SER A 29 -3.20 3.50 8.89
N ASP A 30 -3.72 4.57 9.50
CA ASP A 30 -2.99 5.33 10.51
C ASP A 30 -2.87 4.58 11.84
N ALA A 31 -3.75 3.59 12.06
CA ALA A 31 -3.80 2.74 13.22
C ALA A 31 -4.04 1.29 12.81
N PRO A 32 -3.77 0.32 13.69
CA PRO A 32 -4.14 -1.07 13.46
C PRO A 32 -5.63 -1.21 13.11
N LEU A 33 -5.93 -1.97 12.07
CA LEU A 33 -7.32 -2.20 11.65
C LEU A 33 -8.09 -2.94 12.74
N THR A 34 -9.29 -2.45 13.02
CA THR A 34 -10.29 -3.11 13.87
C THR A 34 -11.58 -3.30 13.06
N PRO A 35 -12.54 -4.12 13.51
CA PRO A 35 -13.85 -4.23 12.87
C PRO A 35 -14.62 -2.90 12.78
N GLN A 36 -14.18 -1.86 13.50
CA GLN A 36 -14.76 -0.51 13.50
C GLN A 36 -14.04 0.44 12.53
N SER A 37 -12.89 0.05 11.99
CA SER A 37 -12.18 0.83 10.98
C SER A 37 -13.05 0.97 9.74
N ASN A 38 -13.17 2.20 9.23
CA ASN A 38 -14.06 2.53 8.12
C ASN A 38 -13.34 3.22 6.95
N LYS A 39 -12.02 3.44 7.06
CA LYS A 39 -11.23 4.10 6.04
C LYS A 39 -9.78 3.63 5.98
N VAL A 40 -9.20 3.73 4.80
CA VAL A 40 -7.77 3.57 4.54
C VAL A 40 -7.30 4.63 3.55
N LYS A 41 -6.00 4.92 3.56
CA LYS A 41 -5.34 5.81 2.62
C LYS A 41 -4.69 4.99 1.51
N LEU A 42 -4.89 5.38 0.26
CA LEU A 42 -4.15 4.87 -0.89
C LEU A 42 -3.17 5.93 -1.37
N PHE A 43 -1.88 5.66 -1.22
CA PHE A 43 -0.82 6.45 -1.86
C PHE A 43 -0.51 5.86 -3.23
N LEU A 44 -0.40 6.71 -4.26
CA LEU A 44 -0.06 6.30 -5.63
C LEU A 44 1.07 7.16 -6.18
N GLN A 45 2.11 6.51 -6.69
CA GLN A 45 3.20 7.17 -7.41
C GLN A 45 3.32 6.61 -8.82
N ALA A 46 3.14 7.46 -9.83
CA ALA A 46 3.36 7.08 -11.22
C ALA A 46 4.84 6.82 -11.48
N ALA A 47 5.15 5.74 -12.21
CA ALA A 47 6.49 5.56 -12.77
C ALA A 47 6.68 6.53 -13.93
N THR A 48 7.82 7.20 -13.95
CA THR A 48 8.23 8.09 -15.04
C THR A 48 9.30 7.39 -15.88
N PRO A 49 9.61 7.87 -17.10
CA PRO A 49 10.68 7.29 -17.93
C PRO A 49 12.02 7.17 -17.18
N ASP A 50 12.33 8.13 -16.31
CA ASP A 50 13.58 8.18 -15.55
C ASP A 50 13.57 7.30 -14.28
N VAL A 51 12.38 6.97 -13.76
CA VAL A 51 12.22 6.22 -12.50
C VAL A 51 11.29 5.03 -12.71
N PRO A 52 11.85 3.84 -12.99
CA PRO A 52 11.07 2.62 -13.19
C PRO A 52 10.31 2.21 -11.92
N ALA A 53 9.13 1.61 -12.09
CA ALA A 53 8.29 1.12 -10.99
C ALA A 53 9.04 0.22 -10.00
N ALA A 54 9.96 -0.63 -10.49
CA ALA A 54 10.77 -1.50 -9.63
C ALA A 54 11.65 -0.72 -8.64
N ARG A 55 12.19 0.44 -9.03
CA ARG A 55 12.97 1.30 -8.12
C ARG A 55 12.08 1.95 -7.07
N ILE A 56 10.87 2.37 -7.46
CA ILE A 56 9.88 2.94 -6.52
C ILE A 56 9.48 1.88 -5.50
N VAL A 57 9.15 0.64 -5.94
CA VAL A 57 8.82 -0.48 -5.05
C VAL A 57 9.96 -0.73 -4.06
N TYR A 58 11.19 -0.87 -4.54
CA TYR A 58 12.35 -1.12 -3.68
C TYR A 58 12.54 0.01 -2.65
N HIS A 59 12.46 1.27 -3.10
CA HIS A 59 12.55 2.42 -2.20
C HIS A 59 11.46 2.36 -1.12
N TRP A 60 10.20 2.15 -1.51
CA TRP A 60 9.07 2.09 -0.60
C TRP A 60 9.18 0.93 0.39
N GLN A 61 9.72 -0.23 -0.01
CA GLN A 61 9.97 -1.34 0.90
C GLN A 61 10.91 -0.96 2.07
N THR A 62 11.84 -0.03 1.85
CA THR A 62 12.76 0.47 2.90
C THR A 62 12.18 1.57 3.77
N LEU A 63 11.16 2.29 3.29
CA LEU A 63 10.59 3.43 4.00
C LEU A 63 9.80 3.00 5.24
N ASP A 64 9.77 3.92 6.21
CA ASP A 64 8.86 3.85 7.34
C ASP A 64 7.49 4.41 7.00
N ALA A 65 6.47 3.93 7.70
CA ALA A 65 5.11 4.28 7.40
C ALA A 65 4.86 5.80 7.53
N ARG A 66 5.51 6.46 8.51
CA ARG A 66 5.59 7.92 8.66
C ARG A 66 6.29 8.65 7.51
N ARG A 67 7.29 8.02 6.89
CA ARG A 67 8.03 8.60 5.76
C ARG A 67 7.23 8.59 4.45
N PHE A 68 6.17 7.79 4.36
CA PHE A 68 5.27 7.89 3.20
C PHE A 68 4.43 9.16 3.25
N GLU A 69 4.02 9.60 4.43
CA GLU A 69 3.33 10.89 4.56
C GLU A 69 4.30 12.06 4.26
N GLU A 70 5.57 11.90 4.60
CA GLU A 70 6.65 12.85 4.25
C GLU A 70 7.02 12.83 2.77
N SER A 71 6.54 11.85 1.97
CA SER A 71 6.83 11.78 0.53
C SER A 71 6.18 12.91 -0.29
N GLY A 72 5.27 13.67 0.32
CA GLY A 72 4.53 14.76 -0.33
C GLY A 72 3.45 14.27 -1.30
N LEU A 73 3.13 12.97 -1.29
CA LEU A 73 2.03 12.42 -2.06
C LEU A 73 0.72 12.63 -1.30
N ASP A 74 -0.27 13.20 -1.98
CA ASP A 74 -1.62 13.30 -1.44
C ASP A 74 -2.28 11.91 -1.43
N PRO A 75 -2.69 11.39 -0.26
CA PRO A 75 -3.40 10.13 -0.19
C PRO A 75 -4.82 10.27 -0.74
N LEU A 76 -5.28 9.23 -1.45
CA LEU A 76 -6.68 9.04 -1.75
C LEU A 76 -7.33 8.32 -0.56
N GLU A 77 -8.28 8.96 0.12
CA GLU A 77 -9.08 8.27 1.14
C GLU A 77 -10.06 7.31 0.46
N LEU A 78 -10.04 6.05 0.89
CA LEU A 78 -10.94 5.01 0.43
C LEU A 78 -11.80 4.54 1.60
N GLU A 79 -13.09 4.39 1.34
CA GLU A 79 -14.00 3.76 2.29
C GLU A 79 -13.66 2.28 2.46
N LEU A 80 -13.67 1.83 3.71
CA LEU A 80 -13.46 0.43 4.07
C LEU A 80 -14.72 -0.07 4.76
N SER A 81 -15.40 -1.04 4.15
CA SER A 81 -16.55 -1.69 4.77
C SER A 81 -16.09 -2.71 5.82
N ALA A 82 -16.83 -2.81 6.93
CA ALA A 82 -16.59 -3.83 7.95
C ALA A 82 -16.61 -5.25 7.38
N ALA A 83 -17.36 -5.50 6.30
CA ALA A 83 -17.40 -6.80 5.61
C ALA A 83 -16.08 -7.16 4.91
N GLN A 84 -15.24 -6.17 4.61
CA GLN A 84 -13.91 -6.38 4.00
C GLN A 84 -12.84 -6.69 5.06
N ILE A 85 -13.12 -6.39 6.33
CA ILE A 85 -12.19 -6.62 7.45
C ILE A 85 -12.44 -8.03 7.99
N PRO A 86 -11.41 -8.86 8.15
CA PRO A 86 -11.58 -10.18 8.73
C PRO A 86 -12.07 -10.05 10.18
N GLU A 87 -13.00 -10.93 10.59
CA GLU A 87 -13.55 -10.98 11.96
C GLU A 87 -12.43 -11.09 13.01
N ARG A 88 -11.38 -11.85 12.68
CA ARG A 88 -10.12 -11.88 13.43
C ARG A 88 -9.00 -11.28 12.58
N VAL A 89 -8.56 -10.08 12.96
CA VAL A 89 -7.41 -9.42 12.35
C VAL A 89 -6.12 -10.13 12.77
N ILE A 90 -5.40 -10.69 11.80
CA ILE A 90 -4.09 -11.32 12.02
C ILE A 90 -3.02 -10.41 11.42
N GLU A 91 -2.24 -9.80 12.30
CA GLU A 91 -1.06 -9.02 11.93
C GLU A 91 0.00 -9.92 11.29
N GLN A 92 0.53 -9.47 10.16
CA GLN A 92 1.70 -10.05 9.50
C GLN A 92 2.88 -9.07 9.61
N ARG A 93 4.07 -9.63 9.84
CA ARG A 93 5.31 -8.86 10.03
C ARG A 93 6.29 -9.21 8.93
N TYR A 94 6.80 -8.18 8.25
CA TYR A 94 7.78 -8.31 7.18
C TYR A 94 9.05 -7.55 7.56
N THR A 95 10.19 -8.25 7.56
CA THR A 95 11.49 -7.60 7.71
C THR A 95 11.78 -6.77 6.45
N ARG A 96 12.05 -5.49 6.63
CA ARG A 96 12.38 -4.60 5.51
C ARG A 96 13.78 -4.91 4.96
N PRO A 97 14.11 -4.49 3.72
CA PRO A 97 15.43 -4.72 3.14
C PRO A 97 16.59 -4.06 3.93
N ASP A 98 16.30 -3.05 4.76
CA ASP A 98 17.30 -2.46 5.67
C ASP A 98 17.70 -3.39 6.83
N GLY A 99 16.96 -4.49 7.04
CA GLY A 99 17.21 -5.51 8.06
C GLY A 99 16.93 -5.07 9.50
N VAL A 100 16.54 -3.81 9.71
CA VAL A 100 16.40 -3.21 11.04
C VAL A 100 14.93 -2.97 11.38
N ARG A 101 14.14 -2.52 10.40
CA ARG A 101 12.75 -2.14 10.63
C ARG A 101 11.79 -3.24 10.19
N ILE A 102 10.67 -3.34 10.90
CA ILE A 102 9.57 -4.25 10.56
C ILE A 102 8.43 -3.45 9.92
N ARG A 103 7.80 -4.03 8.91
CA ARG A 103 6.53 -3.55 8.37
C ARG A 103 5.40 -4.43 8.88
N HIS A 104 4.39 -3.81 9.45
CA HIS A 104 3.19 -4.47 9.93
C HIS A 104 2.10 -4.34 8.88
N THR A 105 1.43 -5.44 8.57
CA THR A 105 0.34 -5.46 7.60
C THR A 105 -0.79 -6.39 8.01
N VAL A 106 -1.97 -6.15 7.48
CA VAL A 106 -3.13 -7.04 7.60
C VAL A 106 -3.67 -7.33 6.21
N LYS A 107 -4.06 -8.59 5.97
CA LYS A 107 -4.74 -8.98 4.74
C LYS A 107 -6.26 -8.90 4.95
N LEU A 108 -6.93 -8.10 4.13
CA LEU A 108 -8.39 -7.99 4.04
C LEU A 108 -9.00 -9.27 3.46
N VAL A 109 -10.30 -9.44 3.66
CA VAL A 109 -11.08 -10.58 3.11
C VAL A 109 -11.02 -10.60 1.59
N THR A 110 -11.00 -9.42 0.97
CA THR A 110 -10.87 -9.21 -0.47
C THR A 110 -9.48 -9.55 -1.01
N GLY A 111 -8.49 -9.72 -0.13
CA GLY A 111 -7.14 -10.19 -0.45
C GLY A 111 -6.08 -9.10 -0.50
N GLU A 112 -6.48 -7.83 -0.50
CA GLU A 112 -5.61 -6.67 -0.36
C GLU A 112 -4.93 -6.69 1.01
N VAL A 113 -3.67 -6.30 1.01
CA VAL A 113 -2.81 -6.11 2.18
C VAL A 113 -2.71 -4.62 2.52
N VAL A 114 -3.13 -4.27 3.72
CA VAL A 114 -3.07 -2.90 4.25
C VAL A 114 -1.91 -2.81 5.24
N CYS A 115 -1.05 -1.83 5.06
CA CYS A 115 -0.02 -1.48 6.04
C CYS A 115 -0.62 -0.60 7.15
N TYR A 116 -0.03 -0.61 8.34
CA TYR A 116 -0.32 0.42 9.34
C TYR A 116 0.94 0.90 10.04
N ASN A 117 0.83 2.11 10.60
CA ASN A 117 1.83 2.73 11.46
C ASN A 117 1.86 2.08 12.86
#